data_AF-A0A2W4WU98-F1
#
_entry.id   AF-A0A2W4WU98-F1
#
_cell.length_a   1.000
_cell.length_b   1.000
_cell.length_c   1.000
_cell.angle_alpha   90.00
_cell.angle_beta   90.00
_cell.angle_gamma   90.00
#
_symmetry.space_group_name_H-M   'P 1'
#
loop_
_entity.id
_entity.type
_entity.pdbx_description
1 polymer ?
#
loop_
_entity_poly.entity_id
_entity_poly.type
_entity_poly.pdbx_seq_one_letter_code
_entity_poly.pdbx_strand_id
1 'polypeptide(L)'
;MEGIDSHFSLQQACSVFTISMWLAADQVAQVEEIVRLRLTDLGTTPISAAELSRCQRLLLNDYAFGTETPGQIAGLYGYYATVAEAELASRYPTYLQAQTPEKLQHIAQQYLRPDCYTAVVLKPE
;
A
#
# COMPACT_ATOMS: atom_id res chain seq x y z
N MET A 1 -4.53 -14.20 -17.39
CA MET A 1 -4.08 -12.84 -17.04
C MET A 1 -3.46 -12.97 -15.67
N GLU A 2 -2.16 -13.23 -15.63
CA GLU A 2 -1.42 -13.33 -14.37
C GLU A 2 -1.12 -11.91 -13.90
N GLY A 3 -1.56 -11.58 -12.70
CA GLY A 3 -1.40 -10.26 -12.12
C GLY A 3 -1.37 -10.40 -10.61
N ILE A 4 -0.47 -9.65 -9.98
CA ILE A 4 -0.42 -9.44 -8.54
C ILE A 4 -0.64 -7.96 -8.29
N ASP A 5 -1.53 -7.64 -7.37
CA ASP A 5 -1.77 -6.28 -6.92
C ASP A 5 -1.88 -6.23 -5.40
N SER A 6 -1.64 -5.05 -4.86
CA SER A 6 -1.87 -4.76 -3.45
C SER A 6 -2.73 -3.51 -3.33
N HIS A 7 -3.70 -3.54 -2.43
CA HIS A 7 -4.62 -2.45 -2.20
C HIS A 7 -4.68 -2.10 -0.72
N PHE A 8 -4.85 -0.81 -0.42
CA PHE A 8 -5.08 -0.33 0.94
C PHE A 8 -6.35 0.54 0.95
N SER A 9 -7.32 0.13 1.76
CA SER A 9 -8.57 0.87 1.95
C SER A 9 -8.53 1.56 3.31
N LEU A 10 -8.40 2.90 3.28
CA LEU A 10 -8.43 3.73 4.49
C LEU A 10 -9.87 3.94 4.94
N GLN A 11 -10.14 3.62 6.21
CA GLN A 11 -11.44 3.78 6.88
C GLN A 11 -11.22 4.34 8.29
N GLN A 12 -12.24 4.99 8.87
CA GLN A 12 -12.12 5.61 10.20
C GLN A 12 -11.78 4.61 11.33
N ALA A 13 -12.29 3.38 11.25
CA ALA A 13 -12.13 2.38 12.31
C ALA A 13 -11.42 1.09 11.87
N CYS A 14 -11.68 0.61 10.64
CA CYS A 14 -11.20 -0.69 10.17
C CYS A 14 -10.61 -0.58 8.75
N SER A 15 -9.40 -0.04 8.64
CA SER A 15 -8.68 -0.04 7.36
C SER A 15 -8.19 -1.45 7.02
N VAL A 16 -8.13 -1.78 5.73
CA VAL A 16 -7.73 -3.12 5.26
C VAL A 16 -6.61 -3.00 4.23
N PHE A 17 -5.59 -3.83 4.37
CA PHE A 17 -4.57 -4.08 3.36
C PHE A 17 -4.80 -5.45 2.74
N THR A 18 -4.89 -5.52 1.42
CA THR A 18 -5.16 -6.75 0.68
C THR A 18 -4.09 -6.95 -0.39
N ILE A 19 -3.69 -8.20 -0.60
CA ILE A 19 -2.88 -8.62 -1.75
C ILE A 19 -3.75 -9.58 -2.56
N SER A 20 -3.98 -9.26 -3.83
CA SER A 20 -4.80 -10.05 -4.74
C SER A 20 -3.92 -10.62 -5.85
N MET A 21 -4.20 -11.84 -6.28
CA MET A 21 -3.40 -12.54 -7.26
C MET A 21 -4.21 -13.56 -8.05
N TRP A 22 -3.86 -13.71 -9.33
CA TRP A 22 -4.39 -14.75 -10.21
C TRP A 22 -3.31 -15.81 -10.44
N LEU A 23 -3.56 -17.04 -10.01
CA LEU A 23 -2.57 -18.12 -9.98
C LEU A 23 -3.15 -19.43 -10.51
N ALA A 24 -2.27 -20.34 -10.93
CA ALA A 24 -2.63 -21.73 -11.10
C ALA A 24 -2.94 -22.39 -9.75
N ALA A 25 -3.92 -23.30 -9.73
CA ALA A 25 -4.46 -23.87 -8.48
C ALA A 25 -3.44 -24.67 -7.65
N ASP A 26 -2.43 -25.23 -8.31
CA ASP A 26 -1.31 -25.98 -7.71
C ASP A 26 -0.21 -25.08 -7.14
N GLN A 27 -0.17 -23.80 -7.52
CA GLN A 27 0.83 -22.83 -7.07
C GLN A 27 0.43 -22.05 -5.82
N VAL A 28 -0.83 -22.11 -5.41
CA VAL A 28 -1.39 -21.28 -4.32
C VAL A 28 -0.56 -21.34 -3.04
N ALA A 29 -0.28 -22.55 -2.54
CA ALA A 29 0.46 -22.73 -1.29
C ALA A 29 1.90 -22.21 -1.37
N GLN A 30 2.55 -22.37 -2.54
CA GLN A 30 3.91 -21.88 -2.76
C GLN A 30 3.95 -20.35 -2.79
N VAL A 31 3.03 -19.72 -3.51
CA VAL A 31 2.99 -18.25 -3.63
C VAL A 31 2.60 -17.60 -2.32
N GLU A 32 1.67 -18.20 -1.57
CA GLU A 32 1.31 -17.73 -0.22
C GLU A 32 2.53 -17.68 0.71
N GLU A 33 3.36 -18.73 0.69
CA GLU A 33 4.60 -18.74 1.48
C GLU A 33 5.59 -17.66 1.02
N ILE A 34 5.73 -17.45 -0.28
CA ILE A 34 6.58 -16.38 -0.82
C ILE A 34 6.08 -15.01 -0.35
N VAL A 35 4.77 -14.76 -0.37
CA VAL A 35 4.20 -13.49 0.10
C VAL A 35 4.47 -13.29 1.58
N ARG A 36 4.28 -14.32 2.42
CA ARG A 36 4.63 -14.25 3.85
C ARG A 36 6.09 -13.93 4.08
N LEU A 37 6.98 -14.58 3.33
CA LEU A 37 8.42 -14.31 3.40
C LEU A 37 8.72 -12.86 3.03
N ARG A 38 8.14 -12.33 1.94
CA ARG A 38 8.32 -10.93 1.53
C ARG A 38 7.80 -9.93 2.54
N LEU A 39 6.64 -10.19 3.15
CA LEU A 39 6.12 -9.33 4.23
C LEU A 39 7.04 -9.37 5.47
N THR A 40 7.61 -10.53 5.78
CA THR A 40 8.61 -10.69 6.85
C THR A 40 9.89 -9.90 6.53
N ASP A 41 10.38 -9.98 5.29
CA ASP A 41 11.55 -9.23 4.83
C ASP A 41 11.35 -7.72 5.00
N LEU A 42 10.17 -7.18 4.65
CA LEU A 42 9.86 -5.76 4.83
C LEU A 42 9.91 -5.31 6.29
N GLY A 43 9.57 -6.20 7.23
CA GLY A 43 9.68 -5.94 8.66
C GLY A 43 11.09 -6.10 9.22
N THR A 44 11.98 -6.84 8.56
CA THR A 44 13.31 -7.21 9.12
C THR A 44 14.47 -6.56 8.39
N THR A 45 14.27 -6.14 7.16
CA THR A 45 15.27 -5.51 6.29
C THR A 45 14.74 -4.19 5.73
N PRO A 46 15.41 -3.05 5.97
CA PRO A 46 15.02 -1.79 5.35
C PRO A 46 15.07 -1.87 3.82
N ILE A 47 14.10 -1.24 3.15
CA ILE A 47 14.15 -1.10 1.69
C ILE A 47 15.36 -0.26 1.26
N SER A 48 15.82 -0.46 0.02
CA SER A 48 16.95 0.34 -0.47
C SER A 48 16.56 1.82 -0.64
N ALA A 49 17.51 2.72 -0.43
CA ALA A 49 17.31 4.15 -0.70
C ALA A 49 16.93 4.43 -2.16
N ALA A 50 17.44 3.63 -3.11
CA ALA A 50 17.11 3.73 -4.52
C ALA A 50 15.65 3.35 -4.80
N GLU A 51 15.15 2.28 -4.16
CA GLU A 51 13.76 1.87 -4.26
C GLU A 51 12.82 2.89 -3.62
N LEU A 52 13.13 3.36 -2.41
CA LEU A 52 12.37 4.44 -1.76
C LEU A 52 12.27 5.67 -2.66
N SER A 53 13.40 6.12 -3.21
CA SER A 53 13.43 7.28 -4.10
C SER A 53 12.60 7.06 -5.37
N ARG A 54 12.59 5.83 -5.91
CA ARG A 54 11.77 5.46 -7.07
C ARG A 54 10.28 5.52 -6.73
N CYS A 55 9.86 4.91 -5.63
CA CYS A 55 8.46 4.91 -5.18
C CYS A 55 7.96 6.32 -4.83
N GLN A 56 8.80 7.13 -4.19
CA GLN A 56 8.49 8.53 -3.90
C GLN A 56 8.22 9.32 -5.19
N ARG A 57 9.07 9.17 -6.22
CA ARG A 57 8.85 9.83 -7.52
C ARG A 57 7.54 9.41 -8.18
N LEU A 58 7.22 8.10 -8.16
CA LEU A 58 5.98 7.58 -8.71
C LEU A 58 4.76 8.21 -8.01
N LEU A 59 4.70 8.13 -6.69
CA LEU A 59 3.58 8.64 -5.90
C LEU A 59 3.43 10.17 -5.96
N LEU A 60 4.54 10.91 -6.05
CA LEU A 60 4.50 12.36 -6.25
C LEU A 60 3.96 12.72 -7.64
N ASN A 61 4.31 11.93 -8.65
CA ASN A 61 3.80 12.12 -10.00
C ASN A 61 2.30 11.79 -10.10
N ASP A 62 1.87 10.69 -9.48
CA ASP A 62 0.45 10.33 -9.36
C ASP A 62 -0.35 11.41 -8.63
N TYR A 63 0.20 11.97 -7.55
CA TYR A 63 -0.43 13.08 -6.84
C TYR A 63 -0.57 14.33 -7.72
N ALA A 64 0.48 14.69 -8.46
CA ALA A 64 0.43 15.84 -9.36
C ALA A 64 -0.68 15.68 -10.41
N PHE A 65 -0.75 14.52 -11.09
CA PHE A 65 -1.81 14.22 -12.06
C PHE A 65 -3.20 14.12 -11.43
N GLY A 66 -3.26 13.60 -10.20
CA GLY A 66 -4.49 13.48 -9.41
C GLY A 66 -5.00 14.79 -8.84
N THR A 67 -4.34 15.94 -9.09
CA THR A 67 -4.70 17.25 -8.53
C THR A 67 -4.64 18.39 -9.55
N GLU A 68 -4.69 18.11 -10.86
CA GLU A 68 -4.56 19.14 -11.92
C GLU A 68 -5.83 19.97 -12.13
N THR A 69 -7.00 19.40 -11.83
CA THR A 69 -8.29 20.05 -12.06
C THR A 69 -9.00 20.42 -10.76
N PRO A 70 -9.82 21.50 -10.75
CA PRO A 70 -10.62 21.85 -9.58
C PRO A 70 -11.52 20.71 -9.08
N GLY A 71 -12.06 19.89 -10.01
CA GLY A 71 -12.88 18.74 -9.65
C GLY A 71 -12.11 17.64 -8.94
N GLN A 72 -10.89 17.33 -9.38
CA GLN A 72 -10.00 16.38 -8.70
C GLN A 72 -9.59 16.87 -7.31
N ILE A 73 -9.25 18.16 -7.18
CA ILE A 73 -8.93 18.77 -5.88
C ILE A 73 -10.15 18.70 -4.96
N ALA A 74 -11.34 19.10 -5.43
CA ALA A 74 -12.56 19.02 -4.64
C ALA A 74 -12.87 17.57 -4.20
N GLY A 75 -12.67 16.59 -5.08
CA GLY A 75 -12.81 15.17 -4.77
C GLY A 75 -11.83 14.70 -3.69
N LEU A 76 -10.56 15.09 -3.80
CA LEU A 76 -9.52 14.76 -2.82
C LEU A 76 -9.84 15.35 -1.43
N TYR A 77 -10.16 16.64 -1.36
CA TYR A 77 -10.53 17.30 -0.10
C TYR A 77 -11.82 16.73 0.48
N GLY A 78 -12.81 16.46 -0.38
CA GLY A 78 -14.07 15.83 0.01
C GLY A 78 -13.85 14.45 0.62
N TYR A 79 -13.02 13.60 0.00
CA TYR A 79 -12.67 12.30 0.56
C TYR A 79 -11.98 12.44 1.92
N TYR A 80 -10.91 13.25 2.01
CA TYR A 80 -10.19 13.41 3.27
C TYR A 80 -11.09 13.96 4.39
N ALA A 81 -12.00 14.89 4.11
CA ALA A 81 -12.94 15.40 5.12
C ALA A 81 -13.89 14.32 5.69
N THR A 82 -14.05 13.18 5.02
CA THR A 82 -14.86 12.05 5.54
C THR A 82 -14.08 11.06 6.38
N VAL A 83 -12.75 10.99 6.24
CA VAL A 83 -11.91 9.99 6.91
C VAL A 83 -10.83 10.59 7.82
N ALA A 84 -10.53 11.88 7.66
CA ALA A 84 -9.47 12.61 8.35
C ALA A 84 -9.65 14.14 8.22
N GLU A 85 -8.56 14.91 8.38
CA GLU A 85 -8.52 16.35 8.15
C GLU A 85 -8.18 16.66 6.69
N ALA A 86 -8.94 17.54 6.04
CA ALA A 86 -8.74 17.88 4.62
C ALA A 86 -7.35 18.49 4.33
N GLU A 87 -6.74 19.17 5.30
CA GLU A 87 -5.41 19.74 5.21
C GLU A 87 -4.30 18.68 5.06
N LEU A 88 -4.56 17.43 5.42
CA LEU A 88 -3.60 16.34 5.19
C LEU A 88 -3.39 16.06 3.70
N ALA A 89 -4.42 16.29 2.87
CA ALA A 89 -4.35 16.10 1.44
C ALA A 89 -3.26 16.97 0.80
N SER A 90 -3.16 18.24 1.18
CA SER A 90 -2.18 19.18 0.64
C SER A 90 -0.75 18.94 1.15
N ARG A 91 -0.63 18.32 2.33
CA ARG A 91 0.65 18.00 2.97
C ARG A 91 1.25 16.66 2.52
N TYR A 92 0.51 15.88 1.72
CA TYR A 92 0.92 14.55 1.26
C TYR A 92 2.33 14.53 0.64
N PRO A 93 2.71 15.45 -0.28
CA PRO A 93 4.05 15.48 -0.84
C PRO A 93 5.17 15.64 0.20
N THR A 94 4.97 16.54 1.17
CA THR A 94 5.94 16.79 2.24
C THR A 94 6.07 15.58 3.16
N TYR A 95 4.94 14.94 3.51
CA TYR A 95 4.95 13.72 4.33
C TYR A 95 5.66 12.57 3.63
N LEU A 96 5.47 12.42 2.33
CA LEU A 96 6.10 11.35 1.54
C LEU A 96 7.62 11.53 1.46
N GLN A 97 8.10 12.76 1.26
CA GLN A 97 9.53 13.08 1.19
C GLN A 97 10.26 12.90 2.52
N ALA A 98 9.56 13.02 3.65
CA ALA A 98 10.13 12.85 4.99
C ALA A 98 10.27 11.37 5.44
N GLN A 99 9.83 10.42 4.62
CA GLN A 99 9.95 8.99 4.90
C GLN A 99 11.39 8.52 4.72
N THR A 100 11.82 7.59 5.58
CA THR A 100 13.12 6.92 5.49
C THR A 100 12.91 5.41 5.46
N PRO A 101 13.89 4.62 4.97
CA PRO A 101 13.79 3.16 4.98
C PRO A 101 13.46 2.58 6.35
N GLU A 102 14.03 3.15 7.42
CA GLU A 102 13.85 2.68 8.80
C GLU A 102 12.44 2.98 9.31
N LYS A 103 11.89 4.17 8.99
CA LYS A 103 10.50 4.50 9.32
C LYS A 103 9.53 3.55 8.64
N LEU A 104 9.76 3.23 7.36
CA LEU A 104 8.91 2.31 6.61
C LEU A 104 9.02 0.88 7.14
N GLN A 105 10.23 0.45 7.50
CA GLN A 105 10.43 -0.83 8.18
C GLN A 105 9.64 -0.90 9.50
N HIS A 106 9.68 0.17 10.31
CA HIS A 106 8.93 0.20 11.56
C HIS A 106 7.41 0.14 11.34
N ILE A 107 6.90 0.85 10.32
CA ILE A 107 5.49 0.77 9.91
C ILE A 107 5.15 -0.66 9.46
N ALA A 108 6.01 -1.30 8.67
CA ALA A 108 5.82 -2.69 8.24
C ALA A 108 5.76 -3.65 9.45
N GLN A 109 6.66 -3.51 10.43
CA GLN A 109 6.64 -4.31 11.66
C GLN A 109 5.33 -4.12 12.46
N GLN A 110 4.80 -2.90 12.48
CA GLN A 110 3.60 -2.58 13.25
C GLN A 110 2.33 -3.16 12.61
N TYR A 111 2.19 -3.04 11.29
CA TYR A 111 0.92 -3.32 10.61
C TYR A 111 0.91 -4.58 9.76
N LEU A 112 2.05 -4.99 9.19
CA LEU A 112 2.15 -6.17 8.34
C LEU A 112 2.61 -7.34 9.19
N ARG A 113 1.66 -8.03 9.82
CA ARG A 113 1.90 -9.25 10.61
C ARG A 113 1.70 -10.49 9.72
N PRO A 114 2.78 -11.16 9.26
CA PRO A 114 2.67 -12.28 8.31
C PRO A 114 1.91 -13.48 8.87
N ASP A 115 1.82 -13.59 10.19
CA ASP A 115 1.07 -14.65 10.90
C ASP A 115 -0.37 -14.26 11.25
N CYS A 116 -0.82 -13.05 10.88
CA CYS A 116 -2.15 -12.53 11.21
C CYS A 116 -2.84 -11.97 9.96
N TYR A 117 -3.27 -12.85 9.08
CA TYR A 117 -4.00 -12.52 7.86
C TYR A 117 -5.17 -13.49 7.63
N THR A 118 -6.05 -13.12 6.70
CA THR A 118 -7.10 -14.00 6.17
C THR A 118 -6.85 -14.20 4.68
N ALA A 119 -6.81 -15.45 4.23
CA ALA A 119 -6.71 -15.79 2.81
C ALA A 119 -8.02 -16.41 2.31
N VAL A 120 -8.45 -15.98 1.13
CA VAL A 120 -9.60 -16.53 0.42
C VAL A 120 -9.12 -16.99 -0.95
N VAL A 121 -9.34 -18.28 -1.26
CA VAL A 121 -8.94 -18.88 -2.53
C VAL A 121 -10.19 -19.30 -3.28
N LEU A 122 -10.45 -18.64 -4.41
CA LEU A 122 -11.51 -19.03 -5.33
C LEU A 122 -10.93 -19.93 -6.41
N LYS A 123 -11.42 -21.17 -6.51
CA LYS A 123 -11.05 -22.12 -7.56
C LYS A 123 -12.22 -22.27 -8.54
N PRO A 124 -11.96 -22.42 -9.85
CA PRO A 124 -13.00 -22.85 -10.77
C PRO A 124 -13.53 -24.24 -10.35
N GLU A 125 -14.81 -24.48 -10.63
CA GLU A 125 -15.46 -25.79 -10.41
C GLU A 125 -14.82 -26.90 -11.27
#